data_AF-A0A453PF93-F1
#
_entry.id   AF-A0A453PF93-F1
#
_cell.length_a   1.000
_cell.length_b   1.000
_cell.length_c   1.000
_cell.angle_alpha   90.00
_cell.angle_beta   90.00
_cell.angle_gamma   90.00
#
_symmetry.space_group_name_H-M   'P 1'
#
loop_
_entity.id
_entity.type
_entity.pdbx_description
1 polymer ?
#
loop_
_entity_poly.entity_id
_entity_poly.type
_entity_poly.pdbx_seq_one_letter_code
_entity_poly.pdbx_strand_id
1 'polypeptide(L)'
;MKPSTARLLAAAALAAVLALASGVADATVVTTCKAAAGSDGRVDYDFCVAELGKHHDSPSADTWGLAKVAALTGVVDADNAVYDIKELLAKDGADARTQAALARCQELYDSMGFAFAEAQDDINNRDYAAGKEKASSYSVQIAVVCTA
;
A
#
# COMPACT_ATOMS: atom_id res chain seq x y z
N MET A 1 -18.86 5.44 12.62
CA MET A 1 -17.96 4.73 11.69
C MET A 1 -16.55 4.99 12.16
N LYS A 2 -15.77 3.96 12.48
CA LYS A 2 -14.37 4.12 12.90
C LYS A 2 -13.62 4.79 11.74
N PRO A 3 -12.82 5.85 11.96
CA PRO A 3 -11.91 6.29 10.93
C PRO A 3 -11.09 5.06 10.56
N SER A 4 -11.04 4.75 9.27
CA SER A 4 -10.15 3.74 8.73
C SER A 4 -8.77 4.14 9.21
N THR A 5 -8.32 3.56 10.31
CA THR A 5 -6.92 3.56 10.73
C THR A 5 -6.18 3.23 9.46
N ALA A 6 -5.43 4.19 8.92
CA ALA A 6 -4.63 4.05 7.73
C ALA A 6 -3.85 2.73 7.80
N ARG A 7 -4.41 1.66 7.21
CA ARG A 7 -3.79 0.34 7.24
C ARG A 7 -2.74 0.41 6.15
N LEU A 8 -1.49 0.59 6.56
CA LEU A 8 -0.33 0.63 5.68
C LEU A 8 -0.06 -0.78 5.12
N LEU A 9 -0.91 -1.22 4.19
CA LEU A 9 -0.87 -2.58 3.68
C LEU A 9 0.05 -2.71 2.49
N ALA A 10 0.04 -1.71 1.60
CA ALA A 10 0.66 -1.82 0.30
C ALA A 10 2.18 -2.00 0.36
N ALA A 11 2.87 -1.29 1.26
CA ALA A 11 4.33 -1.36 1.37
C ALA A 11 4.82 -2.72 1.89
N ALA A 12 4.16 -3.25 2.92
CA ALA A 12 4.54 -4.51 3.55
C ALA A 12 4.09 -5.73 2.72
N ALA A 13 2.95 -5.66 2.05
CA ALA A 13 2.52 -6.67 1.08
C ALA A 13 3.48 -6.74 -0.11
N LEU A 14 3.87 -5.60 -0.69
CA LEU A 14 4.83 -5.57 -1.80
C LEU A 14 6.22 -6.09 -1.38
N ALA A 15 6.71 -5.68 -0.20
CA ALA A 15 7.98 -6.19 0.33
C ALA A 15 7.95 -7.72 0.56
N ALA A 16 6.80 -8.27 0.96
CA ALA A 16 6.61 -9.71 1.09
C ALA A 16 6.58 -10.43 -0.26
N VAL A 17 5.88 -9.89 -1.27
CA VAL A 17 5.93 -10.45 -2.64
C VAL A 17 7.37 -10.43 -3.17
N LEU A 18 8.09 -9.34 -2.98
CA LEU A 18 9.47 -9.19 -3.47
C LEU A 18 10.45 -10.08 -2.72
N ALA A 19 10.23 -10.34 -1.42
CA ALA A 19 10.98 -11.34 -0.67
C ALA A 19 10.68 -12.77 -1.16
N LEU A 20 9.41 -13.07 -1.48
CA LEU A 20 9.01 -14.35 -2.06
C LEU A 20 9.55 -14.53 -3.49
N ALA A 21 9.67 -13.46 -4.27
CA ALA A 21 10.29 -13.44 -5.60
C ALA A 21 11.78 -13.85 -5.59
N SER A 22 12.45 -13.70 -4.45
CA SER A 22 13.84 -14.16 -4.24
C SER A 22 13.95 -15.63 -3.78
N GLY A 23 12.81 -16.31 -3.56
CA GLY A 23 12.72 -17.72 -3.16
C GLY A 23 12.16 -18.64 -4.26
N VAL A 24 12.21 -19.96 -4.03
CA VAL A 24 11.79 -21.02 -4.97
C VAL A 24 10.29 -21.39 -4.86
N ALA A 25 9.49 -20.58 -4.14
CA ALA A 25 8.07 -20.87 -3.89
C ALA A 25 7.18 -19.93 -4.71
N ASP A 26 6.14 -20.49 -5.34
CA ASP A 26 5.12 -19.69 -6.04
C ASP A 26 4.42 -18.74 -5.07
N ALA A 27 4.41 -17.46 -5.40
CA ALA A 27 3.69 -16.47 -4.64
C ALA A 27 2.20 -16.50 -5.04
N THR A 28 1.34 -16.70 -4.04
CA THR A 28 -0.11 -16.52 -4.16
C THR A 28 -0.51 -15.34 -3.29
N VAL A 29 -1.71 -14.81 -3.47
CA VAL A 29 -2.27 -13.79 -2.55
C VAL A 29 -2.19 -14.25 -1.09
N VAL A 30 -2.57 -15.50 -0.82
CA VAL A 30 -2.59 -16.07 0.53
C VAL A 30 -1.19 -16.19 1.13
N THR A 31 -0.23 -16.77 0.39
CA THR A 31 1.13 -16.97 0.90
C THR A 31 1.86 -15.64 1.09
N THR A 32 1.62 -14.67 0.19
CA THR A 32 2.09 -13.29 0.30
C THR A 32 1.56 -12.61 1.56
N CYS A 33 0.25 -12.57 1.74
CA CYS A 33 -0.35 -11.86 2.87
C CYS A 33 0.02 -12.50 4.21
N LYS A 34 0.19 -13.83 4.25
CA LYS A 34 0.69 -14.53 5.44
C LYS A 34 2.13 -14.13 5.76
N ALA A 35 3.01 -14.05 4.76
CA ALA A 35 4.38 -13.59 4.96
C ALA A 35 4.43 -12.11 5.39
N ALA A 36 3.61 -11.25 4.80
CA ALA A 36 3.50 -9.84 5.16
C ALA A 36 3.04 -9.65 6.61
N ALA A 37 1.96 -10.32 7.02
CA ALA A 37 1.44 -10.27 8.40
C ALA A 37 2.40 -10.88 9.43
N GLY A 38 3.18 -11.89 9.03
CA GLY A 38 4.24 -12.45 9.88
C GLY A 38 5.46 -11.54 10.03
N SER A 39 5.74 -10.68 9.04
CA SER A 39 6.89 -9.77 9.04
C SER A 39 6.56 -8.39 9.63
N ASP A 40 5.32 -7.93 9.53
CA ASP A 40 4.89 -6.62 9.98
C ASP A 40 3.52 -6.70 10.65
N GLY A 41 3.49 -6.51 11.97
CA GLY A 41 2.27 -6.59 12.77
C GLY A 41 1.22 -5.51 12.45
N ARG A 42 1.55 -4.53 11.59
CA ARG A 42 0.58 -3.55 11.05
C ARG A 42 -0.25 -4.11 9.89
N VAL A 43 0.19 -5.21 9.27
CA VAL A 43 -0.53 -5.84 8.16
C VAL A 43 -1.65 -6.70 8.70
N ASP A 44 -2.88 -6.35 8.32
CA ASP A 44 -4.06 -7.17 8.54
C ASP A 44 -4.14 -8.21 7.43
N TYR A 45 -4.02 -9.50 7.79
CA TYR A 45 -4.00 -10.61 6.84
C TYR A 45 -5.28 -10.67 6.00
N ASP A 46 -6.46 -10.59 6.64
CA ASP A 46 -7.74 -10.72 5.94
C ASP A 46 -7.96 -9.55 4.99
N PHE A 47 -7.59 -8.35 5.41
CA PHE A 47 -7.63 -7.16 4.57
C PHE A 47 -6.66 -7.29 3.38
N CYS A 48 -5.42 -7.73 3.61
CA CYS A 48 -4.44 -7.94 2.54
C CYS A 48 -4.97 -8.93 1.48
N VAL A 49 -5.56 -10.05 1.92
CA VAL A 49 -6.13 -11.06 1.01
C VAL A 49 -7.30 -10.47 0.24
N ALA A 50 -8.18 -9.71 0.92
CA ALA A 50 -9.31 -9.06 0.28
C ALA A 50 -8.87 -8.05 -0.78
N GLU A 51 -7.92 -7.16 -0.47
CA GLU A 51 -7.47 -6.15 -1.43
C GLU A 51 -6.76 -6.73 -2.64
N LEU A 52 -5.75 -7.58 -2.43
CA LEU A 52 -5.05 -8.20 -3.56
C LEU A 52 -5.98 -9.10 -4.35
N GLY A 53 -6.94 -9.75 -3.69
CA GLY A 53 -7.94 -10.60 -4.34
C GLY A 53 -8.93 -9.86 -5.24
N LYS A 54 -9.09 -8.53 -5.12
CA LYS A 54 -9.97 -7.74 -6.00
C LYS A 54 -9.42 -7.61 -7.42
N HIS A 55 -8.11 -7.69 -7.59
CA HIS A 55 -7.50 -7.52 -8.90
C HIS A 55 -7.74 -8.77 -9.76
N HIS A 56 -8.29 -8.60 -10.96
CA HIS A 56 -8.69 -9.70 -11.82
C HIS A 56 -7.53 -10.63 -12.24
N ASP A 57 -6.31 -10.09 -12.32
CA ASP A 57 -5.10 -10.87 -12.63
C ASP A 57 -4.60 -11.74 -11.47
N SER A 58 -4.98 -11.46 -10.22
CA SER A 58 -4.44 -12.12 -9.02
C SER A 58 -4.56 -13.64 -9.00
N PRO A 59 -5.68 -14.28 -9.44
CA PRO A 59 -5.82 -15.73 -9.38
C PRO A 59 -4.83 -16.50 -10.26
N SER A 60 -4.35 -15.88 -11.35
CA SER A 60 -3.43 -16.50 -12.32
C SER A 60 -2.05 -15.85 -12.37
N ALA A 61 -1.79 -14.87 -11.51
CA ALA A 61 -0.54 -14.15 -11.48
C ALA A 61 0.59 -15.06 -10.98
N ASP A 62 1.69 -15.12 -11.73
CA ASP A 62 2.97 -15.59 -11.21
C ASP A 62 3.54 -14.58 -10.21
N THR A 63 4.68 -14.89 -9.58
CA THR A 63 5.27 -14.01 -8.59
C THR A 63 5.56 -12.59 -9.11
N TRP A 64 5.93 -12.47 -10.38
CA TRP A 64 6.13 -11.16 -11.00
C TRP A 64 4.80 -10.42 -11.22
N GLY A 65 3.79 -11.10 -11.75
CA GLY A 65 2.46 -10.57 -11.94
C GLY A 65 1.84 -10.12 -10.62
N LEU A 66 2.04 -10.89 -9.54
CA LEU A 66 1.52 -10.56 -8.23
C LEU A 66 2.24 -9.34 -7.63
N ALA A 67 3.53 -9.17 -7.91
CA ALA A 67 4.26 -7.96 -7.51
C ALA A 67 3.71 -6.72 -8.21
N LYS A 68 3.37 -6.83 -9.51
CA LYS A 68 2.72 -5.75 -10.25
C LYS A 68 1.35 -5.42 -9.69
N VAL A 69 0.54 -6.45 -9.42
CA VAL A 69 -0.78 -6.27 -8.81
C VAL A 69 -0.65 -5.53 -7.49
N ALA A 70 0.25 -5.97 -6.60
CA ALA A 70 0.44 -5.31 -5.31
C ALA A 70 0.89 -3.85 -5.45
N ALA A 71 1.72 -3.53 -6.45
CA ALA A 71 2.11 -2.14 -6.70
C ALA A 71 0.93 -1.30 -7.20
N LEU A 72 0.12 -1.83 -8.14
CA LEU A 72 -1.10 -1.17 -8.62
C LEU A 72 -2.15 -0.98 -7.52
N THR A 73 -2.34 -1.99 -6.66
CA THR A 73 -3.20 -1.88 -5.48
C THR A 73 -2.71 -0.76 -4.56
N GLY A 74 -1.40 -0.59 -4.38
CA GLY A 74 -0.83 0.53 -3.64
C GLY A 74 -1.15 1.91 -4.21
N VAL A 75 -1.22 2.04 -5.54
CA VAL A 75 -1.69 3.29 -6.20
C VAL A 75 -3.16 3.54 -5.86
N VAL A 76 -4.00 2.52 -6.03
CA VAL A 76 -5.45 2.62 -5.77
C VAL A 76 -5.74 2.95 -4.30
N ASP A 77 -5.03 2.33 -3.37
CA ASP A 77 -5.17 2.61 -1.93
C ASP A 77 -4.73 4.04 -1.59
N ALA A 78 -3.68 4.55 -2.22
CA ALA A 78 -3.24 5.93 -2.06
C ALA A 78 -4.31 6.92 -2.55
N ASP A 79 -4.86 6.69 -3.74
CA ASP A 79 -5.92 7.53 -4.33
C ASP A 79 -7.20 7.52 -3.48
N ASN A 80 -7.60 6.34 -2.98
CA ASN A 80 -8.74 6.20 -2.08
C ASN A 80 -8.52 6.98 -0.77
N ALA A 81 -7.31 6.90 -0.19
CA ALA A 81 -6.98 7.67 1.01
C ALA A 81 -7.04 9.19 0.75
N VAL A 82 -6.56 9.65 -0.40
CA VAL A 82 -6.67 11.06 -0.81
C VAL A 82 -8.13 11.47 -0.97
N TYR A 83 -8.98 10.62 -1.54
CA TYR A 83 -10.40 10.86 -1.67
C TYR A 83 -11.08 11.01 -0.29
N ASP A 84 -10.83 10.06 0.62
CA ASP A 84 -11.35 10.09 1.99
C ASP A 84 -10.90 11.37 2.74
N ILE A 85 -9.63 11.76 2.58
CA ILE A 85 -9.09 12.99 3.19
C ILE A 85 -9.80 14.23 2.65
N LYS A 86 -10.06 14.30 1.34
CA LYS A 86 -10.81 15.41 0.73
C LYS A 86 -12.23 15.50 1.28
N GLU A 87 -12.90 14.36 1.48
CA GLU A 87 -14.21 14.33 2.14
C GLU A 87 -14.16 14.81 3.59
N LEU A 88 -13.11 14.47 4.34
CA LEU A 88 -12.91 14.93 5.72
C LEU A 88 -12.63 16.44 5.77
N LEU A 89 -11.81 16.96 4.87
CA LEU A 89 -11.51 18.39 4.76
C LEU A 89 -12.73 19.23 4.35
N ALA A 90 -13.65 18.65 3.57
CA ALA A 90 -14.89 19.31 3.17
C ALA A 90 -15.95 19.37 4.28
N LYS A 91 -15.79 18.61 5.37
CA LYS A 91 -16.72 18.63 6.52
C LYS A 91 -16.39 19.81 7.44
N ASP A 92 -17.43 20.55 7.82
CA ASP A 92 -17.32 21.58 8.84
C ASP A 92 -17.05 20.96 10.22
N GLY A 93 -16.24 21.64 11.04
CA GLY A 93 -16.02 21.29 12.45
C GLY A 93 -14.65 20.70 12.79
N ALA A 94 -13.76 20.49 11.82
CA ALA A 94 -12.35 20.21 12.09
C ALA A 94 -11.62 21.48 12.55
N ASP A 95 -10.87 21.40 13.64
CA ASP A 95 -10.02 22.52 14.08
C ASP A 95 -8.81 22.69 13.15
N ALA A 96 -8.15 23.85 13.22
CA ALA A 96 -7.05 24.21 12.33
C ALA A 96 -5.87 23.22 12.37
N ARG A 97 -5.61 22.57 13.52
CA ARG A 97 -4.56 21.57 13.63
C ARG A 97 -4.96 20.29 12.91
N THR A 98 -6.21 19.86 13.07
CA THR A 98 -6.76 18.70 12.36
C THR A 98 -6.75 18.93 10.85
N GLN A 99 -7.16 20.13 10.39
CA GLN A 99 -7.11 20.49 8.97
C GLN A 99 -5.68 20.46 8.41
N ALA A 100 -4.70 21.01 9.14
CA ALA A 100 -3.30 20.98 8.71
C ALA A 100 -2.72 19.56 8.64
N ALA A 101 -3.07 18.70 9.60
CA ALA A 101 -2.66 17.29 9.59
C ALA A 101 -3.25 16.55 8.39
N LEU A 102 -4.55 16.73 8.12
CA LEU A 102 -5.22 16.15 6.95
C LEU A 102 -4.61 16.61 5.63
N ALA A 103 -4.32 17.91 5.48
CA ALA A 103 -3.66 18.44 4.29
C ALA A 103 -2.27 17.81 4.08
N ARG A 104 -1.48 17.70 5.15
CA ARG A 104 -0.15 17.04 5.07
C ARG A 104 -0.27 15.56 4.73
N CYS A 105 -1.30 14.89 5.25
CA CYS A 105 -1.59 13.51 4.89
C CYS A 105 -1.92 13.34 3.42
N GLN A 106 -2.73 14.25 2.87
CA GLN A 106 -3.06 14.23 1.46
C GLN A 106 -1.80 14.26 0.60
N GLU A 107 -0.88 15.18 0.88
CA GLU A 107 0.40 15.29 0.14
C GLU A 107 1.25 14.02 0.23
N LEU A 108 1.28 13.39 1.41
CA LEU A 108 2.02 12.14 1.62
C LEU A 108 1.40 10.97 0.86
N TYR A 109 0.06 10.87 0.84
CA TYR A 109 -0.62 9.83 0.07
C TYR A 109 -0.50 10.06 -1.44
N ASP A 110 -0.64 11.30 -1.93
CA ASP A 110 -0.36 11.63 -3.34
C ASP A 110 1.06 11.19 -3.72
N SER A 111 2.06 11.53 -2.89
CA SER A 111 3.47 11.13 -3.11
C SER A 111 3.66 9.62 -3.07
N MET A 112 2.95 8.92 -2.17
CA MET A 112 2.98 7.47 -2.07
C MET A 112 2.39 6.81 -3.33
N GLY A 113 1.29 7.34 -3.87
CA GLY A 113 0.68 6.86 -5.11
C GLY A 113 1.67 6.91 -6.28
N PHE A 114 2.38 8.04 -6.46
CA PHE A 114 3.44 8.15 -7.46
C PHE A 114 4.56 7.14 -7.24
N ALA A 115 5.01 6.93 -6.00
CA ALA A 115 6.05 5.96 -5.70
C ALA A 115 5.63 4.52 -6.01
N PHE A 116 4.35 4.17 -5.81
CA PHE A 116 3.82 2.87 -6.20
C PHE A 116 3.73 2.70 -7.72
N ALA A 117 3.39 3.76 -8.46
CA ALA A 117 3.43 3.75 -9.92
C ALA A 117 4.87 3.55 -10.43
N GLU A 118 5.83 4.29 -9.88
CA GLU A 118 7.24 4.12 -10.21
C GLU A 118 7.79 2.74 -9.79
N ALA A 119 7.30 2.18 -8.68
CA ALA A 119 7.65 0.83 -8.27
C ALA A 119 7.12 -0.21 -9.26
N GLN A 120 5.92 0.02 -9.81
CA GLN A 120 5.34 -0.83 -10.84
C GLN A 120 6.18 -0.81 -12.13
N ASP A 121 6.70 0.35 -12.54
CA ASP A 121 7.63 0.48 -13.65
C ASP A 121 8.95 -0.29 -13.42
N ASP A 122 9.54 -0.17 -12.22
CA ASP A 122 10.74 -0.92 -11.88
C ASP A 122 10.49 -2.43 -11.86
N ILE A 123 9.37 -2.87 -11.29
CA ILE A 123 8.95 -4.28 -11.29
C ILE A 123 8.70 -4.79 -12.72
N ASN A 124 8.15 -3.96 -13.61
CA ASN A 124 8.03 -4.29 -15.04
C ASN A 124 9.42 -4.55 -15.65
N ASN A 125 10.41 -3.73 -15.28
CA ASN A 125 11.81 -3.86 -15.70
C ASN A 125 12.60 -4.94 -14.94
N ARG A 126 11.95 -5.68 -14.03
CA ARG A 126 12.56 -6.70 -13.16
C ARG A 126 13.58 -6.14 -12.16
N ASP A 127 13.56 -4.84 -11.90
CA ASP A 127 14.31 -4.21 -10.81
C ASP A 127 13.49 -4.25 -9.51
N TYR A 128 13.44 -5.44 -8.92
CA TYR A 128 12.69 -5.70 -7.70
C TYR A 128 13.23 -4.93 -6.48
N ALA A 129 14.52 -4.59 -6.47
CA ALA A 129 15.13 -3.85 -5.38
C ALA A 129 14.68 -2.39 -5.39
N ALA A 130 14.75 -1.74 -6.55
CA ALA A 130 14.28 -0.36 -6.72
C ALA A 130 12.77 -0.25 -6.46
N GLY A 131 11.99 -1.20 -7.00
CA GLY A 131 10.54 -1.24 -6.75
C GLY A 131 10.20 -1.38 -5.26
N LYS A 132 10.95 -2.22 -4.51
CA LYS A 132 10.78 -2.37 -3.06
C LYS A 132 11.05 -1.05 -2.32
N GLU A 133 12.15 -0.39 -2.67
CA GLU A 133 12.58 0.84 -2.01
C GLU A 133 11.49 1.91 -2.15
N LYS A 134 11.06 2.18 -3.38
CA LYS A 134 10.02 3.18 -3.70
C LYS A 134 8.71 2.93 -2.95
N ALA A 135 8.20 1.70 -2.96
CA ALA A 135 6.96 1.35 -2.28
C ALA A 135 7.00 1.53 -0.76
N SER A 136 8.21 1.54 -0.16
CA SER A 136 8.39 1.69 1.27
C SER A 136 8.65 3.14 1.72
N SER A 137 9.02 4.04 0.79
CA SER A 137 9.55 5.38 1.06
C SER A 137 8.70 6.27 1.98
N TYR A 138 7.38 6.14 1.90
CA TYR A 138 6.44 7.02 2.63
C TYR A 138 5.75 6.33 3.81
N SER A 139 5.96 5.02 3.98
CA SER A 139 5.22 4.20 4.95
C SER A 139 5.34 4.71 6.39
N VAL A 140 6.55 5.10 6.82
CA VAL A 140 6.79 5.63 8.18
C VAL A 140 6.20 7.03 8.34
N GLN A 141 6.35 7.91 7.35
CA GLN A 141 5.83 9.28 7.40
C GLN A 141 4.31 9.29 7.49
N ILE A 142 3.65 8.48 6.67
CA ILE A 142 2.20 8.31 6.71
C ILE A 142 1.76 7.73 8.05
N ALA A 143 2.46 6.71 8.59
CA ALA A 143 2.15 6.15 9.90
C ALA A 143 2.14 7.22 11.00
N VAL A 144 3.13 8.11 11.00
CA VAL A 144 3.30 9.12 12.04
C VAL A 144 2.34 10.29 11.87
N VAL A 145 2.14 10.76 10.63
CA VAL A 145 1.37 11.98 10.36
C VAL A 145 -0.13 11.71 10.27
N CYS A 146 -0.54 10.54 9.78
CA CYS A 146 -1.93 10.26 9.38
C CYS A 146 -2.71 9.37 10.33
N THR A 147 -2.16 9.07 11.50
CA THR A 147 -2.84 8.32 12.57
C THR A 147 -3.08 9.16 13.83
N ALA A 148 -2.76 10.45 13.78
CA ALA A 148 -2.90 11.41 14.88
C ALA A 148 -4.35 11.89 15.07
#